data_AF-A0A7L4GSN4-F1
#
_entry.id   AF-A0A7L4GSN4-F1
#
_cell.length_a   1.000
_cell.length_b   1.000
_cell.length_c   1.000
_cell.angle_alpha   90.00
_cell.angle_beta   90.00
_cell.angle_gamma   90.00
#
_symmetry.space_group_name_H-M   'P 1'
#
loop_
_entity.id
_entity.type
_entity.pdbx_description
1 polymer ?
#
loop_
_entity_poly.entity_id
_entity_poly.type
_entity_poly.pdbx_seq_one_letter_code
_entity_poly.pdbx_strand_id
1 'polypeptide(L)'
;LNILNIGWTCTLEERIEFSELDKKERIREKFVAALQREFAGKGLRFSRGGMISFDVFPEGWDKRYCLNILDDERFDTIHFFGNETIPGGNDYEIYDDPCTVGHSVQSPQDTVQRCCEIFPERANEC
;
A
#
# COMPACT_ATOMS: atom_id res chain seq x y z
N LEU A 1 1.13 -13.93 -2.02
CA LEU A 1 1.77 -14.20 -3.32
C LEU A 1 1.85 -12.90 -4.09
N ASN A 2 3.03 -12.53 -4.62
CA ASN A 2 3.16 -11.35 -5.46
C ASN A 2 3.16 -11.77 -6.94
N ILE A 3 2.38 -11.08 -7.79
CA ILE A 3 2.32 -11.32 -9.23
C ILE A 3 2.94 -10.12 -9.96
N LEU A 4 3.97 -10.39 -10.75
CA LEU A 4 4.65 -9.39 -11.59
C LEU A 4 4.20 -9.50 -13.05
N ASN A 5 3.68 -8.41 -13.62
CA ASN A 5 3.21 -8.44 -15.01
C ASN A 5 4.34 -8.47 -16.04
N ILE A 6 5.48 -7.86 -15.72
CA ILE A 6 6.66 -7.80 -16.62
C ILE A 6 7.85 -8.60 -16.08
N GLY A 7 7.68 -9.34 -14.98
CA GLY A 7 8.72 -10.18 -14.39
C GLY A 7 9.76 -9.43 -13.55
N TRP A 8 10.53 -10.19 -12.75
CA TRP A 8 11.48 -9.65 -11.76
C TRP A 8 12.74 -9.08 -12.39
N THR A 9 13.08 -9.56 -13.60
CA THR A 9 14.33 -9.24 -14.31
C THR A 9 14.30 -7.91 -15.05
N CYS A 10 13.23 -7.10 -14.89
CA CYS A 10 13.09 -5.82 -15.56
C CYS A 10 13.98 -4.72 -14.95
N THR A 11 14.46 -3.81 -15.79
CA THR A 11 15.22 -2.62 -15.39
C THR A 11 14.32 -1.55 -14.77
N LEU A 12 14.91 -0.50 -14.20
CA LEU A 12 14.13 0.63 -13.67
C LEU A 12 13.36 1.35 -14.77
N GLU A 13 13.99 1.54 -15.93
CA GLU A 13 13.39 2.19 -17.10
C GLU A 13 12.16 1.40 -17.56
N GLU A 14 12.26 0.06 -17.64
CA GLU A 14 11.14 -0.80 -18.00
C GLU A 14 10.01 -0.76 -16.96
N ARG A 15 10.34 -0.63 -15.67
CA ARG A 15 9.34 -0.43 -14.60
C ARG A 15 8.59 0.88 -14.78
N ILE A 16 9.30 1.96 -15.10
CA ILE A 16 8.71 3.28 -15.35
C ILE A 16 7.81 3.22 -16.59
N GLU A 17 8.32 2.65 -17.69
CA GLU A 17 7.57 2.50 -18.94
C GLU A 17 6.29 1.69 -18.73
N PHE A 18 6.37 0.55 -18.04
CA PHE A 18 5.19 -0.25 -17.72
C PHE A 18 4.22 0.51 -16.81
N SER A 19 4.71 1.24 -15.82
CA SER A 19 3.86 2.04 -14.93
C SER A 19 3.05 3.09 -15.70
N GLU A 20 3.67 3.79 -16.65
CA GLU A 20 2.97 4.76 -17.50
C GLU A 20 1.97 4.08 -18.46
N LEU A 21 2.34 2.93 -19.04
CA LEU A 21 1.44 2.13 -19.86
C LEU A 21 0.23 1.62 -19.04
N ASP A 22 0.47 1.11 -17.84
CA ASP A 22 -0.55 0.59 -16.95
C ASP A 22 -1.55 1.67 -16.52
N LYS A 23 -1.08 2.90 -16.24
CA LYS A 23 -1.97 4.04 -15.97
C LYS A 23 -2.92 4.33 -17.14
N LYS A 24 -2.40 4.27 -18.38
CA LYS A 24 -3.17 4.53 -19.59
C LYS A 24 -4.15 3.39 -19.91
N GLU A 25 -3.67 2.15 -19.88
CA GLU A 25 -4.40 0.99 -20.36
C GLU A 25 -5.14 0.22 -19.25
N ARG A 26 -4.91 0.58 -17.98
CA ARG A 26 -5.49 -0.03 -16.77
C ARG A 26 -5.25 -1.54 -16.72
N ILE A 27 -4.04 -2.00 -17.06
CA ILE A 27 -3.70 -3.42 -17.24
C ILE A 27 -3.90 -4.19 -15.93
N ARG A 28 -3.26 -3.74 -14.85
CA ARG A 28 -3.35 -4.34 -13.51
C ARG A 28 -4.76 -4.32 -12.98
N GLU A 29 -5.48 -3.22 -13.19
CA GLU A 29 -6.86 -3.12 -12.72
C GLU A 29 -7.77 -4.13 -13.41
N LYS A 30 -7.69 -4.24 -14.74
CA LYS A 30 -8.46 -5.22 -15.51
C LYS A 30 -8.10 -6.65 -15.09
N PHE A 31 -6.82 -6.92 -14.86
CA PHE A 31 -6.36 -8.24 -14.41
C PHE A 31 -6.89 -8.57 -13.01
N VAL A 32 -6.73 -7.67 -12.05
CA VAL A 32 -7.28 -7.83 -10.69
C VAL A 32 -8.79 -8.03 -10.72
N ALA A 33 -9.53 -7.25 -11.51
CA ALA A 33 -10.98 -7.39 -11.63
C ALA A 33 -11.40 -8.76 -12.21
N ALA A 34 -10.62 -9.29 -13.16
CA ALA A 34 -10.86 -10.64 -13.70
C ALA A 34 -10.62 -11.72 -12.63
N LEU A 35 -9.54 -11.61 -11.85
CA LEU A 35 -9.24 -12.56 -10.77
C LEU A 35 -10.26 -12.48 -9.64
N GLN A 36 -10.69 -11.27 -9.25
CA GLN A 36 -11.74 -11.08 -8.26
C GLN A 36 -13.06 -11.75 -8.67
N ARG A 37 -13.42 -11.70 -9.96
CA ARG A 37 -14.59 -12.39 -10.50
C ARG A 37 -14.43 -13.91 -10.44
N GLU A 38 -13.29 -14.42 -10.90
CA GLU A 38 -13.00 -15.86 -10.98
C GLU A 38 -12.88 -16.54 -9.60
N PHE A 39 -12.36 -15.81 -8.62
CA PHE A 39 -12.14 -16.30 -7.26
C PHE A 39 -13.14 -15.74 -6.25
N ALA A 40 -14.28 -15.21 -6.72
CA ALA A 40 -15.34 -14.71 -5.87
C ALA A 40 -15.78 -15.77 -4.83
N GLY A 41 -15.87 -15.36 -3.57
CA GLY A 41 -16.27 -16.24 -2.45
C GLY A 41 -15.18 -17.21 -1.96
N LYS A 42 -13.96 -17.17 -2.50
CA LYS A 42 -12.85 -18.06 -2.07
C LYS A 42 -11.93 -17.44 -1.00
N GLY A 43 -12.32 -16.31 -0.42
CA GLY A 43 -11.56 -15.65 0.65
C GLY A 43 -10.20 -15.08 0.20
N LEU A 44 -10.07 -14.70 -1.08
CA LEU A 44 -8.87 -14.07 -1.61
C LEU A 44 -9.09 -12.57 -1.84
N ARG A 45 -8.08 -11.79 -1.48
CA ARG A 45 -7.96 -10.36 -1.76
C ARG A 45 -6.81 -10.12 -2.73
N PHE A 46 -6.98 -9.05 -3.50
CA PHE A 46 -6.06 -8.63 -4.55
C PHE A 46 -5.81 -7.14 -4.39
N SER A 47 -4.56 -6.76 -4.11
CA SER A 47 -4.21 -5.35 -3.96
C SER A 47 -3.15 -4.97 -4.96
N ARG A 48 -3.39 -3.90 -5.71
CA ARG A 48 -2.33 -3.29 -6.53
C ARG A 48 -1.31 -2.67 -5.58
N GLY A 49 -0.04 -2.76 -5.95
CA GLY A 49 1.04 -2.19 -5.16
C GLY A 49 2.24 -1.89 -6.04
N GLY A 50 2.87 -0.75 -5.79
CA GLY A 50 4.07 -0.34 -6.53
C GLY A 50 3.80 -0.13 -8.02
N MET A 51 4.83 -0.31 -8.84
CA MET A 51 4.79 0.09 -10.26
C MET A 51 4.34 -1.02 -11.22
N ILE A 52 4.64 -2.28 -10.90
CA ILE A 52 4.60 -3.38 -11.88
C ILE A 52 3.80 -4.61 -11.42
N SER A 53 3.29 -4.59 -10.20
CA SER A 53 2.78 -5.78 -9.53
C SER A 53 1.46 -5.54 -8.80
N PHE A 54 0.92 -6.65 -8.32
CA PHE A 54 -0.15 -6.69 -7.33
C PHE A 54 0.03 -7.95 -6.47
N ASP A 55 -0.49 -7.88 -5.25
CA ASP A 55 -0.43 -8.96 -4.28
C ASP A 55 -1.76 -9.71 -4.22
N VAL A 56 -1.66 -11.01 -3.94
CA VAL A 56 -2.76 -11.92 -3.69
C VAL A 56 -2.56 -12.54 -2.32
N PHE A 57 -3.55 -12.39 -1.45
CA PHE A 57 -3.48 -12.84 -0.06
C PHE A 57 -4.86 -13.23 0.48
N PRO A 58 -4.94 -14.03 1.55
CA PRO A 58 -6.20 -14.31 2.22
C PRO A 58 -6.88 -13.03 2.73
N GLU A 59 -8.20 -13.03 2.81
CA GLU A 59 -8.93 -11.93 3.42
C GLU A 59 -8.46 -11.66 4.87
N GLY A 60 -8.30 -10.38 5.23
CA GLY A 60 -7.76 -9.95 6.53
C GLY A 60 -6.23 -9.96 6.64
N TRP A 61 -5.51 -10.38 5.60
CA TRP A 61 -4.04 -10.33 5.55
C TRP A 61 -3.51 -9.07 4.84
N ASP A 62 -4.31 -8.00 4.81
CA ASP A 62 -3.83 -6.67 4.44
C ASP A 62 -2.94 -6.08 5.55
N LYS A 63 -2.47 -4.85 5.38
CA LYS A 63 -1.51 -4.24 6.31
C LYS A 63 -2.03 -4.14 7.75
N ARG A 64 -3.35 -4.15 7.99
CA ARG A 64 -3.91 -4.18 9.36
C ARG A 64 -3.51 -5.43 10.14
N TYR A 65 -3.08 -6.50 9.47
CA TYR A 65 -2.63 -7.72 10.13
C TYR A 65 -1.57 -7.44 11.20
N CYS A 66 -0.67 -6.47 10.98
CA CYS A 66 0.34 -6.11 11.97
C CYS A 66 -0.23 -5.40 13.21
N LEU A 67 -1.40 -4.75 13.13
CA LEU A 67 -2.00 -4.03 14.25
C LEU A 67 -2.37 -4.99 15.40
N ASN A 68 -2.76 -6.22 15.08
CA ASN A 68 -3.03 -7.26 16.09
C ASN A 68 -1.78 -7.61 16.91
N ILE A 69 -0.59 -7.42 16.35
CA ILE A 69 0.68 -7.69 17.04
C ILE A 69 1.06 -6.48 17.91
N LEU A 70 0.68 -5.27 17.49
CA LEU A 70 0.98 -4.03 18.22
C LEU A 70 0.01 -3.78 19.40
N ASP A 71 -1.12 -4.49 19.46
CA ASP A 71 -2.11 -4.35 20.54
C ASP A 71 -1.50 -4.65 21.92
N ASP A 72 -0.59 -5.64 21.99
CA ASP A 72 0.12 -6.02 23.21
C ASP A 72 1.14 -4.96 23.70
N GLU A 73 1.59 -4.07 22.81
CA GLU A 73 2.61 -3.05 23.10
C GLU A 73 2.03 -1.78 23.75
N ARG A 74 0.69 -1.64 23.78
CA ARG A 74 -0.05 -0.55 24.45
C ARG A 74 0.43 0.86 24.05
N PHE A 75 0.61 1.11 22.76
CA PHE A 75 0.88 2.46 22.25
C PHE A 75 -0.31 3.38 22.49
N ASP A 76 -0.04 4.62 22.94
CA ASP A 76 -1.08 5.65 23.08
C ASP A 76 -1.66 6.06 21.72
N THR A 77 -0.80 6.17 20.71
CA THR A 77 -1.16 6.56 19.34
C THR A 77 -0.29 5.82 18.33
N ILE A 78 -0.91 5.21 17.31
CA ILE A 78 -0.20 4.61 16.18
C ILE A 78 -0.34 5.54 14.96
N HIS A 79 0.75 6.14 14.52
CA HIS A 79 0.78 6.94 13.28
C HIS A 79 1.15 6.04 12.10
N PHE A 80 0.31 6.02 11.07
CA PHE A 80 0.58 5.29 9.84
C PHE A 80 0.83 6.27 8.68
N PHE A 81 1.89 6.08 7.91
CA PHE A 81 2.21 6.89 6.72
C PHE A 81 2.17 6.01 5.47
N GLY A 82 1.35 6.38 4.49
CA GLY A 82 1.17 5.59 3.27
C GLY A 82 0.94 6.46 2.03
N ASN A 83 1.27 5.94 0.86
CA ASN A 83 1.16 6.64 -0.41
C ASN A 83 0.05 6.09 -1.32
N GLU A 84 -0.46 4.88 -1.04
CA GLU A 84 -1.56 4.24 -1.76
C GLU A 84 -2.82 4.13 -0.88
N THR A 85 -3.24 5.24 -0.28
CA THR A 85 -4.28 5.33 0.76
C THR A 85 -5.71 5.54 0.25
N ILE A 86 -5.93 5.46 -1.06
CA ILE A 86 -7.27 5.50 -1.66
C ILE A 86 -7.85 4.09 -1.82
N PRO A 87 -9.19 3.90 -1.81
CA PRO A 87 -9.79 2.57 -1.99
C PRO A 87 -9.20 1.78 -3.15
N GLY A 88 -8.67 0.59 -2.85
CA GLY A 88 -8.02 -0.29 -3.81
C GLY A 88 -6.51 -0.06 -4.01
N GLY A 89 -5.89 0.80 -3.21
CA GLY A 89 -4.44 0.84 -2.96
C GLY A 89 -4.06 0.02 -1.73
N ASN A 90 -2.80 -0.42 -1.64
CA ASN A 90 -2.38 -1.37 -0.60
C ASN A 90 -2.24 -0.79 0.81
N ASP A 91 -2.33 0.54 0.96
CA ASP A 91 -2.25 1.23 2.25
C ASP A 91 -3.64 1.55 2.80
N TYR A 92 -4.69 1.46 1.98
CA TYR A 92 -6.02 1.98 2.33
C TYR A 92 -6.56 1.38 3.63
N GLU A 93 -6.54 0.04 3.75
CA GLU A 93 -7.16 -0.62 4.88
C GLU A 93 -6.51 -0.25 6.23
N ILE A 94 -5.17 -0.13 6.28
CA ILE A 94 -4.47 0.29 7.51
C ILE A 94 -4.56 1.79 7.73
N TYR A 95 -4.58 2.60 6.67
CA TYR A 95 -4.73 4.05 6.76
C TYR A 95 -6.10 4.47 7.33
N ASP A 96 -7.16 3.75 6.95
CA ASP A 96 -8.54 3.99 7.38
C ASP A 96 -8.89 3.24 8.68
N ASP A 97 -7.96 2.44 9.22
CA ASP A 97 -8.20 1.67 10.44
C ASP A 97 -8.29 2.59 11.66
N PRO A 98 -9.33 2.45 12.52
CA PRO A 98 -9.53 3.31 13.68
C PRO A 98 -8.42 3.23 14.73
N CYS A 99 -7.61 2.18 14.74
CA CYS A 99 -6.44 2.07 15.61
C CYS A 99 -5.27 2.94 15.13
N THR A 100 -5.36 3.58 13.96
CA THR A 100 -4.29 4.42 13.42
C THR A 100 -4.72 5.87 13.20
N VAL A 101 -3.75 6.78 13.26
CA VAL A 101 -3.84 8.12 12.70
C VAL A 101 -3.12 8.07 11.35
N GLY A 102 -3.90 7.96 10.27
CA GLY A 102 -3.39 7.85 8.92
C GLY A 102 -2.91 9.16 8.31
N HIS A 103 -1.71 9.15 7.70
CA HIS A 103 -1.09 10.25 6.97
C HIS A 103 -0.86 9.83 5.52
N SER A 104 -1.55 10.47 4.59
CA SER A 104 -1.32 10.26 3.16
C SER A 104 -0.12 11.09 2.71
N VAL A 105 0.86 10.45 2.07
CA VAL A 105 2.11 11.08 1.62
C VAL A 105 2.38 10.81 0.14
N GLN A 106 3.06 11.74 -0.54
CA GLN A 106 3.35 11.61 -1.98
C GLN A 106 4.80 11.24 -2.29
N SER A 107 5.69 11.42 -1.33
CA SER A 107 7.12 11.18 -1.49
C SER A 107 7.79 10.96 -0.13
N PRO A 108 9.02 10.40 -0.10
CA PRO A 108 9.80 10.33 1.13
C PRO A 108 10.00 11.70 1.78
N GLN A 109 10.14 12.77 0.99
CA GLN A 109 10.30 14.13 1.49
C GLN A 109 9.03 14.65 2.18
N ASP A 110 7.86 14.34 1.62
CA ASP A 110 6.57 14.65 2.25
C ASP A 110 6.44 13.90 3.59
N THR A 111 6.83 12.61 3.65
CA THR A 111 6.88 11.88 4.92
C THR A 111 7.76 12.55 5.96
N VAL A 112 8.97 13.00 5.58
CA VAL A 112 9.86 13.75 6.50
C VAL A 112 9.15 15.00 7.00
N GLN A 113 8.60 15.82 6.09
CA GLN A 113 7.89 17.04 6.46
C GLN A 113 6.76 16.76 7.46
N ARG A 114 5.93 15.76 7.20
CA ARG A 114 4.82 15.37 8.11
C ARG A 114 5.34 14.91 9.47
N CYS A 115 6.41 14.13 9.51
CA CYS A 115 7.03 13.73 10.76
C CYS A 115 7.51 14.95 11.57
N CYS A 116 8.14 15.94 10.95
CA CYS A 116 8.61 17.12 11.68
C CYS A 116 7.44 18.02 12.16
N GLU A 117 6.32 18.06 11.41
CA GLU A 117 5.08 18.75 11.84
C GLU A 117 4.41 18.08 13.04
N ILE A 118 4.39 16.74 13.08
CA ILE A 118 3.74 15.95 14.12
C ILE A 118 4.63 15.81 15.38
N PHE A 119 5.95 15.71 15.18
CA PHE A 119 6.94 15.49 16.23
C PHE A 119 7.93 16.66 16.31
N PRO A 120 7.48 17.89 16.64
CA PRO A 120 8.28 19.11 16.56
C PRO A 120 9.49 19.11 17.51
N GLU A 121 9.46 18.32 18.57
CA GLU A 121 10.57 18.18 19.53
C GLU A 121 11.80 17.49 18.92
N ARG A 122 11.61 16.81 17.77
CA ARG A 122 12.69 16.21 16.97
C ARG A 122 12.96 16.96 15.67
N ALA A 123 12.40 18.15 15.48
CA ALA A 123 12.55 18.92 14.25
C ALA A 123 14.00 19.33 13.95
N ASN A 124 14.90 19.32 14.94
CA ASN A 124 16.33 19.59 14.75
C ASN A 124 17.13 18.37 14.23
N GLU A 125 16.50 17.19 14.17
CA GLU A 125 17.07 15.96 13.60
C GLU A 125 16.54 15.69 12.18
N CYS A 126 15.53 16.46 11.77
CA CYS A 126 15.16 16.71 10.39
C CYS A 126 16.07 17.83 9.81
#